data_AF-A0A644VC01-F1
#
_entry.id   AF-A0A644VC01-F1
#
_cell.length_a   1.000
_cell.length_b   1.000
_cell.length_c   1.000
_cell.angle_alpha   90.00
_cell.angle_beta   90.00
_cell.angle_gamma   90.00
#
_symmetry.space_group_name_H-M   'P 1'
#
loop_
_entity.id
_entity.type
_entity.pdbx_description
1 polymer ?
#
loop_
_entity_poly.entity_id
_entity_poly.type
_entity_poly.pdbx_seq_one_letter_code
_entity_poly.pdbx_strand_id
1 'polypeptide(L)'
;MKIATLINQILPNIRWKLTAIIMLGVLFGLGFYTVYASRAASYLSDEPATCVNCHIMAPFYATWNHSSHGRNATCNDCHVPQDNVFRKYYFKGKDGMRHASIFAIRGEAQVIQAIDESANVIMENCIRCHTQLNTELVKTGRMNYEMAKAGEGKACWDCHRDIPHGGTNSLSSTPNALVPYPKSDTPDWLKKILNDKK
;
A
#
# COMPACT_ATOMS: atom_id res chain seq x y z
N MET A 1 35.72 5.79 26.25
CA MET A 1 35.58 6.59 27.49
C MET A 1 34.37 7.53 27.48
N LYS A 2 34.11 8.33 26.44
CA LYS A 2 33.01 9.33 26.45
C LYS A 2 31.59 8.76 26.63
N ILE A 3 31.31 7.56 26.11
CA ILE A 3 29.96 6.95 26.17
C ILE A 3 29.58 6.51 27.59
N ALA A 4 30.49 5.86 28.32
CA ALA A 4 30.22 5.41 29.69
C ALA A 4 30.00 6.60 30.64
N THR A 5 30.76 7.68 30.46
CA THR A 5 30.59 8.92 31.23
C THR A 5 29.25 9.58 30.93
N LEU A 6 28.83 9.62 29.66
CA LEU A 6 27.54 10.16 29.24
C LEU A 6 26.36 9.33 29.79
N ILE A 7 26.45 7.99 29.72
CA ILE A 7 25.43 7.10 30.27
C ILE A 7 25.30 7.29 31.79
N ASN A 8 26.41 7.43 32.51
CA ASN A 8 26.39 7.67 33.95
C ASN A 8 25.91 9.09 34.32
N GLN A 9 26.04 10.08 33.43
CA GLN A 9 25.44 11.41 33.62
C GLN A 9 23.92 11.41 33.41
N ILE A 10 23.41 10.66 32.42
CA ILE A 10 21.98 10.59 32.09
C ILE A 10 21.23 9.59 32.98
N LEU A 11 21.86 8.46 33.31
CA LEU A 11 21.30 7.37 34.12
C LEU A 11 22.19 7.13 35.36
N PRO A 12 22.15 8.04 36.36
CA PRO A 12 23.12 8.06 37.46
C PRO A 12 22.99 6.86 38.40
N ASN A 13 21.78 6.35 38.60
CA ASN A 13 21.51 5.28 39.56
C ASN A 13 21.09 3.98 38.85
N ILE A 14 21.32 2.83 39.51
CA ILE A 14 20.95 1.51 38.98
C ILE A 14 19.47 1.41 38.62
N ARG A 15 18.58 2.07 39.37
CA ARG A 15 17.14 2.15 39.08
C ARG A 15 16.87 2.80 37.73
N TRP A 16 17.53 3.90 37.40
CA TRP A 16 17.39 4.58 36.11
C TRP A 16 17.91 3.73 34.96
N LYS A 17 19.02 3.01 35.16
CA LYS A 17 19.55 2.06 34.17
C LYS A 17 18.57 0.92 33.90
N LEU A 18 17.98 0.34 34.95
CA LEU A 18 16.96 -0.71 34.83
C LEU A 18 15.70 -0.20 34.13
N THR A 19 15.19 0.98 34.51
CA THR A 19 14.03 1.61 33.84
C THR A 19 14.32 1.84 32.36
N ALA A 20 15.49 2.36 32.00
CA ALA A 20 15.87 2.57 30.61
C ALA A 20 15.92 1.26 29.81
N ILE A 21 16.48 0.20 30.39
CA ILE A 21 16.52 -1.14 29.77
C ILE A 21 15.10 -1.68 29.55
N ILE A 22 14.22 -1.58 30.55
CA ILE A 22 12.82 -2.04 30.44
C ILE A 22 12.08 -1.24 29.36
N MET A 23 12.21 0.09 29.36
CA MET A 23 11.56 0.96 28.36
C MET A 23 12.05 0.66 26.95
N LEU A 24 13.36 0.44 26.76
CA LEU A 24 13.90 0.01 25.47
C LEU A 24 13.38 -1.38 25.07
N GLY A 25 13.32 -2.33 26.01
CA GLY A 25 12.77 -3.66 25.77
C GLY A 25 11.31 -3.61 25.31
N VAL A 26 10.48 -2.79 25.95
CA VAL A 26 9.09 -2.55 25.54
C VAL A 26 9.02 -1.88 24.17
N LEU A 27 9.82 -0.84 23.94
CA LEU A 27 9.84 -0.12 22.66
C LEU A 27 10.22 -1.04 21.49
N PHE A 28 11.31 -1.79 21.61
CA PHE A 28 11.73 -2.74 20.59
C PHE A 28 10.76 -3.92 20.46
N GLY A 29 10.24 -4.44 21.58
CA GLY A 29 9.25 -5.53 21.57
C GLY A 29 7.98 -5.14 20.81
N LEU A 30 7.43 -3.96 21.10
CA LEU A 30 6.28 -3.41 20.37
C LEU A 30 6.62 -3.09 18.91
N GLY A 31 7.81 -2.55 18.65
CA GLY A 31 8.29 -2.28 17.29
C GLY A 31 8.35 -3.54 16.44
N PHE A 32 9.01 -4.60 16.93
CA PHE A 32 9.09 -5.89 16.24
C PHE A 32 7.71 -6.52 16.06
N TYR A 33 6.88 -6.49 17.09
CA TYR A 33 5.51 -6.99 17.00
C TYR A 33 4.70 -6.26 15.93
N THR A 34 4.84 -4.93 15.83
CA THR A 34 4.14 -4.12 14.82
C THR A 34 4.60 -4.48 13.41
N VAL A 35 5.91 -4.63 13.18
CA VAL A 35 6.46 -5.07 11.89
C VAL A 35 5.96 -6.46 11.50
N TYR A 36 5.90 -7.37 12.47
CA TYR A 36 5.38 -8.72 12.29
C TYR A 36 3.88 -8.72 11.95
N ALA A 37 3.05 -8.10 12.80
CA ALA A 37 1.60 -8.06 12.66
C ALA A 37 1.13 -7.28 11.42
N SER A 38 1.86 -6.24 11.01
CA SER A 38 1.57 -5.50 9.77
C SER A 38 2.01 -6.23 8.50
N ARG A 39 2.74 -7.36 8.63
CA ARG A 39 3.28 -8.12 7.50
C ARG A 39 4.16 -7.26 6.60
N ALA A 40 4.92 -6.33 7.18
CA ALA A 40 5.66 -5.30 6.45
C ALA A 40 6.55 -5.86 5.33
N ALA A 41 7.16 -7.04 5.52
CA ALA A 41 8.00 -7.68 4.52
C ALA A 41 7.25 -8.04 3.21
N SER A 42 5.94 -8.34 3.28
CA SER A 42 5.14 -8.65 2.08
C SER A 42 5.05 -7.47 1.11
N TYR A 43 5.14 -6.24 1.61
CA TYR A 43 5.17 -5.02 0.80
C TYR A 43 6.45 -4.83 -0.03
N LEU A 44 7.45 -5.70 0.12
CA LEU A 44 8.58 -5.74 -0.82
C LEU A 44 8.21 -6.49 -2.12
N SER A 45 7.16 -7.31 -2.11
CA SER A 45 6.66 -8.02 -3.28
C SER A 45 5.65 -7.21 -4.09
N ASP A 46 5.39 -7.66 -5.31
CA ASP A 46 4.32 -7.12 -6.19
C ASP A 46 3.06 -7.99 -6.18
N GLU A 47 2.97 -8.96 -5.27
CA GLU A 47 1.83 -9.86 -5.15
C GLU A 47 0.54 -9.09 -4.84
N PRO A 48 -0.53 -9.21 -5.66
CA PRO A 48 -1.80 -8.52 -5.44
C PRO A 48 -2.43 -8.80 -4.07
N ALA A 49 -2.19 -9.99 -3.50
CA ALA A 49 -2.65 -10.35 -2.15
C ALA A 49 -2.09 -9.43 -1.05
N THR A 50 -0.92 -8.83 -1.27
CA THR A 50 -0.31 -7.86 -0.34
C THR A 50 -1.19 -6.61 -0.19
N CYS A 51 -1.86 -6.18 -1.26
CA CYS A 51 -2.70 -4.99 -1.25
C CYS A 51 -3.95 -5.16 -0.38
N VAL A 52 -4.40 -6.40 -0.16
CA VAL A 52 -5.53 -6.74 0.72
C VAL A 52 -5.11 -7.20 2.11
N ASN A 53 -3.87 -6.89 2.53
CA ASN A 53 -3.49 -6.95 3.95
C ASN A 53 -4.41 -6.07 4.81
N CYS A 54 -4.97 -5.01 4.23
CA CYS A 54 -6.00 -4.17 4.85
C CYS A 54 -7.35 -4.40 4.15
N HIS A 55 -8.41 -4.63 4.93
CA HIS A 55 -9.75 -4.92 4.41
C HIS A 55 -10.37 -3.77 3.59
N ILE A 56 -9.95 -2.53 3.84
CA ILE A 56 -10.40 -1.34 3.09
C ILE A 56 -10.06 -1.43 1.60
N MET A 57 -9.05 -2.22 1.24
CA MET A 57 -8.64 -2.44 -0.15
C MET A 57 -9.42 -3.57 -0.86
N ALA A 58 -10.29 -4.29 -0.14
CA ALA A 58 -11.04 -5.42 -0.70
C ALA A 58 -11.87 -5.05 -1.93
N PRO A 59 -12.58 -3.89 -1.99
CA PRO A 59 -13.36 -3.57 -3.17
C PRO A 59 -12.51 -3.31 -4.42
N PHE A 60 -11.37 -2.66 -4.24
CA PHE A 60 -10.41 -2.37 -5.30
C PHE A 60 -9.76 -3.64 -5.85
N TYR A 61 -9.42 -4.58 -4.95
CA TYR A 61 -8.93 -5.90 -5.36
C TYR A 61 -9.99 -6.69 -6.11
N ALA A 62 -11.22 -6.75 -5.58
CA ALA A 62 -12.30 -7.53 -6.19
C ALA A 62 -12.61 -7.04 -7.61
N THR A 63 -12.73 -5.73 -7.80
CA THR A 63 -12.95 -5.11 -9.12
C THR A 63 -11.75 -5.31 -10.06
N TRP A 64 -10.51 -5.15 -9.58
CA TRP A 64 -9.30 -5.43 -10.37
C TRP A 64 -9.25 -6.89 -10.83
N ASN A 65 -9.53 -7.85 -9.95
CA ASN A 65 -9.51 -9.29 -10.25
C ASN A 65 -10.54 -9.68 -11.32
N HIS A 66 -11.65 -8.93 -11.41
CA HIS A 66 -12.68 -9.12 -12.44
C HIS A 66 -12.51 -8.22 -13.67
N SER A 67 -11.42 -7.43 -13.73
CA SER A 67 -11.11 -6.58 -14.88
C SER A 67 -10.28 -7.30 -15.93
N SER A 68 -10.11 -6.69 -17.10
CA SER A 68 -9.19 -7.15 -18.14
C SER A 68 -7.73 -7.22 -17.68
N HIS A 69 -7.35 -6.43 -16.68
CA HIS A 69 -5.99 -6.39 -16.15
C HIS A 69 -5.73 -7.44 -15.07
N GLY A 70 -6.77 -7.98 -14.42
CA GLY A 70 -6.63 -8.91 -13.29
C GLY A 70 -5.87 -10.21 -13.59
N ARG A 71 -5.77 -10.58 -14.87
CA ARG A 71 -5.06 -11.79 -15.32
C ARG A 71 -3.58 -11.57 -15.65
N ASN A 72 -3.22 -10.36 -16.05
CA ASN A 72 -1.93 -10.08 -16.72
C ASN A 72 -1.13 -8.95 -16.07
N ALA A 73 -1.71 -8.20 -15.12
CA ALA A 73 -1.06 -7.07 -14.46
C ALA A 73 -1.40 -7.06 -12.98
N THR A 74 -0.40 -6.81 -12.14
CA THR A 74 -0.55 -6.64 -10.70
C THR A 74 -1.03 -5.22 -10.35
N CYS A 75 -1.39 -4.99 -9.08
CA CYS A 75 -1.74 -3.65 -8.61
C CYS A 75 -0.60 -2.65 -8.83
N ASN A 76 0.64 -3.08 -8.60
CA ASN A 76 1.82 -2.22 -8.72
C ASN A 76 2.19 -1.92 -10.18
N ASP A 77 1.74 -2.71 -11.15
CA ASP A 77 1.95 -2.41 -12.58
C ASP A 77 1.22 -1.16 -13.03
N CYS A 78 0.17 -0.76 -12.30
CA CYS A 78 -0.56 0.49 -12.49
C CYS A 78 -0.18 1.54 -11.44
N HIS A 79 -0.14 1.18 -10.15
CA HIS A 79 -0.05 2.15 -9.05
C HIS A 79 1.37 2.52 -8.61
N VAL A 80 2.41 1.87 -9.14
CA VAL A 80 3.81 2.11 -8.74
C VAL A 80 4.65 2.40 -9.99
N PRO A 81 5.60 3.36 -9.95
CA PRO A 81 6.43 3.68 -11.11
C PRO A 81 7.38 2.53 -11.43
N GLN A 82 7.67 2.37 -12.73
CA GLN A 82 8.40 1.22 -13.29
C GLN A 82 9.59 1.64 -14.16
N ASP A 83 9.98 2.91 -14.06
CA ASP A 83 11.11 3.52 -14.74
C ASP A 83 12.44 3.18 -14.07
N ASN A 84 12.47 3.11 -12.74
CA ASN A 84 13.66 2.78 -11.96
C ASN A 84 13.33 2.20 -10.59
N VAL A 85 14.18 1.28 -10.12
CA VAL A 85 14.08 0.60 -8.82
C VAL A 85 14.06 1.59 -7.65
N PHE A 86 14.87 2.65 -7.70
CA PHE A 86 14.90 3.65 -6.63
C PHE A 86 13.56 4.40 -6.53
N ARG A 87 13.03 4.91 -7.66
CA ARG A 87 11.73 5.63 -7.68
C ARG A 87 10.60 4.69 -7.25
N LYS A 88 10.62 3.43 -7.69
CA LYS A 88 9.68 2.38 -7.27
C LYS A 88 9.59 2.25 -5.76
N TYR A 89 10.70 1.97 -5.07
CA TYR A 89 10.68 1.75 -3.63
C TYR A 89 10.47 3.04 -2.83
N TYR A 90 11.00 4.17 -3.30
CA TYR A 90 10.72 5.47 -2.69
C TYR A 90 9.23 5.81 -2.72
N PHE A 91 8.60 5.65 -3.90
CA PHE A 91 7.17 5.87 -4.08
C PHE A 91 6.35 4.92 -3.20
N LYS A 92 6.68 3.62 -3.22
CA LYS A 92 5.99 2.60 -2.43
C LYS A 92 6.09 2.86 -0.93
N GLY A 93 7.25 3.28 -0.44
CA GLY A 93 7.45 3.68 0.95
C GLY A 93 6.66 4.93 1.33
N LYS A 94 6.75 5.99 0.52
CA LYS A 94 6.00 7.25 0.74
C LYS A 94 4.48 6.99 0.78
N ASP A 95 3.97 6.28 -0.21
CA ASP A 95 2.55 5.99 -0.36
C ASP A 95 2.05 5.04 0.73
N GLY A 96 2.80 3.98 1.03
CA GLY A 96 2.49 3.06 2.13
C GLY A 96 2.44 3.76 3.49
N MET A 97 3.39 4.67 3.78
CA MET A 97 3.37 5.48 5.01
C MET A 97 2.14 6.39 5.07
N ARG A 98 1.77 7.03 3.95
CA ARG A 98 0.57 7.87 3.86
C ARG A 98 -0.70 7.05 4.13
N HIS A 99 -0.84 5.90 3.49
CA HIS A 99 -1.99 5.01 3.69
C HIS A 99 -2.11 4.55 5.14
N ALA A 100 -1.00 4.09 5.75
CA ALA A 100 -0.98 3.69 7.15
C ALA A 100 -1.35 4.85 8.09
N SER A 101 -0.87 6.07 7.80
CA SER A 101 -1.14 7.26 8.61
C SER A 101 -2.61 7.66 8.57
N ILE A 102 -3.21 7.71 7.38
CA ILE A 102 -4.62 8.06 7.19
C ILE A 102 -5.51 7.02 7.87
N PHE A 103 -5.20 5.73 7.71
CA PHE A 103 -5.97 4.66 8.33
C PHE A 103 -5.85 4.69 9.86
N ALA A 104 -4.66 4.96 10.40
CA ALA A 104 -4.45 5.05 11.85
C ALA A 104 -5.29 6.16 12.51
N ILE A 105 -5.50 7.29 11.82
CA ILE A 105 -6.34 8.39 12.31
C ILE A 105 -7.82 8.27 11.89
N ARG A 106 -8.21 7.18 11.21
CA ARG A 106 -9.55 6.97 10.64
C ARG A 106 -9.99 8.10 9.70
N GLY A 107 -9.07 8.56 8.87
CA GLY A 107 -9.26 9.67 7.93
C GLY A 107 -9.69 9.22 6.53
N GLU A 108 -10.05 7.97 6.33
CA GLU A 108 -10.46 7.43 5.03
C GLU A 108 -11.76 8.07 4.51
N ALA A 109 -11.76 8.43 3.24
CA ALA A 109 -12.96 8.85 2.54
C ALA A 109 -13.75 7.63 2.04
N GLN A 110 -15.09 7.74 2.03
CA GLN A 110 -15.94 6.67 1.47
C GLN A 110 -15.70 6.45 -0.02
N VAL A 111 -15.34 7.52 -0.74
CA VAL A 111 -14.87 7.46 -2.13
C VAL A 111 -13.40 7.81 -2.13
N ILE A 112 -12.55 6.82 -2.38
CA ILE A 112 -11.10 7.03 -2.44
C ILE A 112 -10.74 7.49 -3.85
N GLN A 113 -10.01 8.59 -3.94
CA GLN A 113 -9.55 9.12 -5.23
C GLN A 113 -8.03 9.15 -5.27
N ALA A 114 -7.47 8.88 -6.44
CA ALA A 114 -6.05 9.05 -6.67
C ALA A 114 -5.68 10.52 -6.49
N ILE A 115 -4.65 10.78 -5.69
CA ILE A 115 -4.02 12.10 -5.67
C ILE A 115 -3.25 12.31 -6.98
N ASP A 116 -2.94 13.56 -7.32
CA ASP A 116 -2.25 13.91 -8.57
C ASP A 116 -0.98 13.09 -8.82
N GLU A 117 -0.21 12.83 -7.77
CA GLU A 117 1.04 12.10 -7.92
C GLU A 117 0.82 10.60 -8.22
N SER A 118 -0.22 9.98 -7.65
CA SER A 118 -0.63 8.62 -8.01
C SER A 118 -1.26 8.59 -9.40
N ALA A 119 -2.05 9.60 -9.76
CA ALA A 119 -2.68 9.70 -11.08
C ALA A 119 -1.63 9.83 -12.20
N ASN A 120 -0.57 10.61 -11.98
CA ASN A 120 0.58 10.66 -12.88
C ASN A 120 1.21 9.29 -13.12
N VAL A 121 1.52 8.55 -12.04
CA VAL A 121 2.10 7.20 -12.14
C VAL A 121 1.16 6.23 -12.86
N ILE A 122 -0.13 6.28 -12.57
CA ILE A 122 -1.14 5.44 -13.24
C ILE A 122 -1.15 5.74 -14.75
N MET A 123 -1.17 7.01 -15.14
CA MET A 123 -1.16 7.42 -16.54
C MET A 123 0.15 7.02 -17.24
N GLU A 124 1.31 7.23 -16.61
CA GLU A 124 2.61 6.76 -17.10
C GLU A 124 2.56 5.26 -17.42
N ASN A 125 1.96 4.46 -16.53
CA ASN A 125 1.85 3.02 -16.68
C ASN A 125 0.83 2.59 -17.75
N CYS A 126 -0.29 3.31 -17.91
CA CYS A 126 -1.20 3.11 -19.05
C CYS A 126 -0.43 3.27 -20.37
N ILE A 127 0.31 4.38 -20.51
CA ILE A 127 1.08 4.67 -21.73
C ILE A 127 2.23 3.67 -21.91
N ARG A 128 2.91 3.26 -20.83
CA ARG A 128 4.00 2.27 -20.87
C ARG A 128 3.57 0.97 -21.55
N CYS A 129 2.46 0.38 -21.10
CA CYS A 129 1.96 -0.88 -21.66
C CYS A 129 1.27 -0.69 -23.01
N HIS A 130 0.56 0.42 -23.21
CA HIS A 130 -0.18 0.72 -24.45
C HIS A 130 0.58 1.61 -25.44
N THR A 131 1.92 1.66 -25.35
CA THR A 131 2.74 2.54 -26.20
C THR A 131 2.47 2.25 -27.67
N GLN A 132 2.57 0.99 -28.10
CA GLN A 132 2.39 0.59 -29.49
C GLN A 132 1.02 0.98 -30.03
N LEU A 133 -0.04 0.72 -29.26
CA LEU A 133 -1.41 1.12 -29.62
C LEU A 133 -1.49 2.63 -29.86
N ASN A 134 -0.97 3.42 -28.93
CA ASN A 134 -1.06 4.88 -28.94
C ASN A 134 -0.18 5.53 -30.03
N THR A 135 0.97 4.94 -30.38
CA THR A 135 1.92 5.55 -31.33
C THR A 135 1.80 5.00 -32.74
N GLU A 136 1.45 3.73 -32.92
CA GLU A 136 1.49 3.07 -34.23
C GLU A 136 0.10 2.84 -34.83
N LEU A 137 -0.90 2.53 -34.00
CA LEU A 137 -2.24 2.15 -34.46
C LEU A 137 -3.20 3.34 -34.49
N VAL A 138 -3.57 3.86 -33.31
CA VAL A 138 -4.54 4.96 -33.21
C VAL A 138 -3.89 6.33 -33.40
N LYS A 139 -2.56 6.42 -33.24
CA LYS A 139 -1.75 7.64 -33.43
C LYS A 139 -2.28 8.86 -32.67
N THR A 140 -2.95 8.65 -31.54
CA THR A 140 -3.49 9.70 -30.67
C THR A 140 -2.39 10.47 -29.91
N GLY A 141 -1.13 10.05 -30.03
CA GLY A 141 -0.01 10.62 -29.28
C GLY A 141 0.10 10.05 -27.86
N ARG A 142 1.07 10.55 -27.08
CA ARG A 142 1.30 10.19 -25.66
C ARG A 142 0.80 11.31 -24.75
N MET A 143 -0.52 11.47 -24.64
CA MET A 143 -1.11 12.38 -23.64
C MET A 143 -0.72 11.91 -22.24
N ASN A 144 0.00 12.72 -21.48
CA ASN A 144 0.30 12.44 -20.06
C ASN A 144 -0.74 13.10 -19.14
N TYR A 145 -0.68 12.81 -17.85
CA TYR A 145 -1.69 13.29 -16.89
C TYR A 145 -1.62 14.82 -16.68
N GLU A 146 -0.41 15.40 -16.64
CA GLU A 146 -0.25 16.86 -16.53
C GLU A 146 -0.87 17.61 -17.72
N MET A 147 -0.70 17.11 -18.94
CA MET A 147 -1.35 17.66 -20.13
C MET A 147 -2.88 17.55 -20.04
N ALA A 148 -3.39 16.39 -19.59
CA ALA A 148 -4.83 16.21 -19.37
C ALA A 148 -5.37 17.19 -18.32
N LYS A 149 -4.63 17.41 -17.23
CA LYS A 149 -4.95 18.37 -16.18
C LYS A 149 -4.92 19.82 -16.67
N ALA A 150 -4.01 20.14 -17.59
CA ALA A 150 -3.92 21.43 -18.27
C ALA A 150 -5.05 21.67 -19.30
N GLY A 151 -5.91 20.67 -19.55
CA GLY A 151 -7.01 20.77 -20.50
C GLY A 151 -6.60 20.54 -21.96
N GLU A 152 -5.38 20.07 -22.20
CA GLU A 152 -4.85 19.77 -23.54
C GLU A 152 -5.41 18.44 -24.09
N GLY A 153 -6.14 17.68 -23.26
CA GLY A 153 -6.85 16.47 -23.67
C GLY A 153 -7.51 15.76 -22.50
N LYS A 154 -7.64 14.44 -22.58
CA LYS A 154 -8.30 13.59 -21.58
C LYS A 154 -7.34 12.55 -21.02
N ALA A 155 -7.52 12.20 -19.74
CA ALA A 155 -6.82 11.06 -19.16
C ALA A 155 -7.39 9.76 -19.76
N CYS A 156 -6.60 8.67 -19.77
CA CYS A 156 -7.04 7.41 -20.36
C CYS A 156 -8.37 6.92 -19.76
N TRP A 157 -8.52 7.05 -18.43
CA TRP A 157 -9.71 6.64 -17.71
C TRP A 157 -10.91 7.59 -17.83
N ASP A 158 -10.77 8.78 -18.42
CA ASP A 158 -11.92 9.65 -18.69
C ASP A 158 -12.84 9.00 -19.75
N CYS A 159 -12.26 8.23 -20.67
CA CYS A 159 -12.98 7.41 -21.64
C CYS A 159 -13.04 5.93 -21.21
N HIS A 160 -11.93 5.35 -20.74
CA HIS A 160 -11.85 3.97 -20.27
C HIS A 160 -12.30 3.84 -18.80
N ARG A 161 -13.52 4.29 -18.51
CA ARG A 161 -14.03 4.53 -17.15
C ARG A 161 -14.13 3.27 -16.29
N ASP A 162 -14.32 2.10 -16.91
CA ASP A 162 -14.48 0.84 -16.17
C ASP A 162 -13.13 0.17 -15.84
N ILE A 163 -12.03 0.66 -16.41
CA ILE A 163 -10.69 0.11 -16.15
C ILE A 163 -10.26 0.38 -14.71
N PRO A 164 -10.33 1.61 -14.17
CA PRO A 164 -10.11 1.83 -12.75
C PRO A 164 -11.30 1.29 -11.96
N HIS A 165 -11.13 0.10 -11.40
CA HIS A 165 -12.02 -0.47 -10.39
C HIS A 165 -13.50 -0.50 -10.76
N GLY A 166 -13.82 -0.81 -12.03
CA GLY A 166 -15.19 -0.92 -12.52
C GLY A 166 -15.96 0.41 -12.52
N GLY A 167 -15.25 1.55 -12.60
CA GLY A 167 -15.85 2.88 -12.59
C GLY A 167 -16.33 3.33 -11.20
N THR A 168 -16.03 2.56 -10.15
CA THR A 168 -16.43 2.87 -8.78
C THR A 168 -15.23 2.81 -7.85
N ASN A 169 -14.96 3.90 -7.13
CA ASN A 169 -13.91 3.92 -6.10
C ASN A 169 -14.50 4.00 -4.67
N SER A 170 -15.70 3.44 -4.50
CA SER A 170 -16.42 3.43 -3.22
C SER A 170 -16.02 2.23 -2.37
N LEU A 171 -15.83 2.43 -1.08
CA LEU A 171 -15.59 1.34 -0.11
C LEU A 171 -16.77 0.36 0.01
N SER A 172 -17.94 0.75 -0.50
CA SER A 172 -19.17 -0.04 -0.46
C SER A 172 -19.54 -0.66 -1.81
N SER A 173 -18.67 -0.59 -2.82
CA SER A 173 -19.01 -1.05 -4.18
C SER A 173 -19.14 -2.58 -4.31
N THR A 174 -18.45 -3.34 -3.46
CA THR A 174 -18.49 -4.81 -3.48
C THR A 174 -18.61 -5.36 -2.06
N PRO A 175 -19.80 -5.22 -1.43
CA PRO A 175 -20.02 -5.71 -0.08
C PRO A 175 -19.82 -7.23 -0.04
N ASN A 176 -19.16 -7.73 1.01
CA ASN A 176 -18.87 -9.15 1.21
C ASN A 176 -18.04 -9.81 0.09
N ALA A 177 -17.25 -9.04 -0.65
CA ALA A 177 -16.32 -9.60 -1.63
C ALA A 177 -15.36 -10.59 -0.98
N LEU A 178 -15.25 -11.78 -1.58
CA LEU A 178 -14.28 -12.79 -1.18
C LEU A 178 -12.93 -12.47 -1.81
N VAL A 179 -12.04 -11.91 -0.99
CA VAL A 179 -10.66 -11.59 -1.39
C VAL A 179 -9.68 -12.42 -0.55
N PRO A 180 -8.45 -12.68 -1.04
CA PRO A 180 -7.48 -13.52 -0.34
C PRO A 180 -6.86 -12.74 0.84
N TYR A 181 -7.63 -12.57 1.91
CA TYR A 181 -7.13 -11.95 3.13
C TYR A 181 -5.95 -12.75 3.70
N PRO A 182 -4.99 -12.05 4.35
CA PRO A 182 -3.93 -12.73 5.06
C PRO A 182 -4.51 -13.68 6.11
N LYS A 183 -3.84 -14.83 6.30
CA LYS A 183 -4.17 -15.77 7.38
C LYS A 183 -4.08 -15.05 8.73
N SER A 184 -4.82 -15.53 9.73
CA SER A 184 -4.71 -15.01 11.10
C SER A 184 -3.27 -15.16 11.63
N ASP A 185 -2.73 -14.08 12.21
CA ASP A 185 -1.43 -14.05 12.89
C ASP A 185 -1.47 -14.68 14.29
N THR A 186 -2.62 -15.23 14.71
CA THR A 186 -2.73 -15.93 15.98
C THR A 186 -1.89 -17.21 15.95
N PRO A 187 -0.96 -17.42 16.89
CA PRO A 187 -0.16 -18.63 16.97
C PRO A 187 -1.03 -19.89 17.15
N ASP A 188 -0.60 -21.00 16.58
CA ASP A 188 -1.40 -22.24 16.60
C ASP A 188 -1.59 -22.80 18.02
N TRP A 189 -0.62 -22.60 18.91
CA TRP A 189 -0.76 -22.97 20.33
C TRP A 189 -1.91 -22.21 21.01
N LEU A 190 -2.10 -20.94 20.66
CA LEU A 190 -3.17 -20.11 21.22
C LEU A 190 -4.52 -20.48 20.62
N LYS A 191 -4.57 -20.74 19.31
CA LYS A 191 -5.78 -21.27 18.64
C LYS A 191 -6.24 -22.58 19.29
N LYS A 192 -5.31 -23.49 19.58
CA LYS A 192 -5.59 -24.77 20.24
C LYS A 192 -6.22 -24.56 21.62
N ILE A 193 -5.62 -23.72 22.47
CA ILE A 193 -6.17 -23.42 23.81
C ILE A 193 -7.57 -22.79 23.74
N LEU A 194 -7.80 -21.90 22.78
CA LEU A 194 -9.11 -21.24 22.62
C LEU A 194 -10.19 -22.20 22.10
N ASN A 195 -9.82 -23.13 21.22
CA ASN A 195 -10.74 -24.12 20.66
C ASN A 195 -11.03 -25.27 21.62
N ASP A 196 -10.07 -25.68 22.46
CA ASP A 196 -10.25 -26.73 23.47
C ASP A 196 -11.18 -26.30 24.63
N LYS A 197 -11.55 -25.01 24.71
CA LYS A 197 -12.50 -24.45 25.69
C LYS A 197 -13.94 -24.33 25.19
N LYS A 198 -14.21 -24.69 23.93
CA LYS A 198 -15.57 -24.82 23.37
C LYS A 198 -16.07 -26.24 23.52
#